data_AF-A1TXL3-F1
#
_entry.id   AF-A1TXL3-F1
#
_cell.length_a   1.000
_cell.length_b   1.000
_cell.length_c   1.000
_cell.angle_alpha   90.00
_cell.angle_beta   90.00
_cell.angle_gamma   90.00
#
_symmetry.space_group_name_H-M   'P 1'
#
loop_
_entity.id
_entity.type
_entity.pdbx_description
1 polymer ?
#
loop_
_entity_poly.entity_id
_entity_poly.type
_entity_poly.pdbx_seq_one_letter_code
_entity_poly.pdbx_strand_id
1 'polypeptide(L)'
;MSRVLMFKRFERFWHWTQALLIFVLLFTGFAIHGSYDVMRFSTAVQVHTLAAWALIVLWIFAIFWHFTTGEWRQYIPTRDGLFAVMHYYLVGTFTGAAHPYKKTSRAKHNPLQRLAYLFFKLIISPIIWASGLLYLFYNDWPATLAGALQLETVALVHTGAAFAMLVFVIAHVYMATMGKTLTSYIKPMITGYEDLDSH
;
A
#
# COMPACT_ATOMS: atom_id res chain seq x y z
N MET A 1 26.10 10.76 -17.40
CA MET A 1 25.05 10.15 -16.56
C MET A 1 23.73 10.20 -17.32
N SER A 2 23.32 9.07 -17.90
CA SER A 2 22.02 8.96 -18.56
C SER A 2 20.95 8.69 -17.50
N ARG A 3 19.93 9.56 -17.45
CA ARG A 3 18.80 9.47 -16.53
C ARG A 3 17.56 9.02 -17.29
N VAL A 4 16.82 8.07 -16.73
CA VAL A 4 15.56 7.60 -17.31
C VAL A 4 14.41 8.02 -16.42
N LEU A 5 13.37 8.61 -17.01
CA LEU A 5 12.13 8.93 -16.30
C LEU A 5 11.41 7.62 -15.98
N MET A 6 11.42 7.24 -14.72
CA MET A 6 10.78 6.03 -14.19
C MET A 6 9.34 6.28 -13.72
N PHE A 7 9.14 7.41 -13.04
CA PHE A 7 7.87 7.79 -12.43
C PHE A 7 7.44 9.18 -12.87
N LYS A 8 6.26 9.30 -13.47
CA LYS A 8 5.63 10.56 -13.88
C LYS A 8 5.22 11.37 -12.63
N ARG A 9 5.02 12.69 -12.82
CA ARG A 9 4.64 13.59 -11.71
C ARG A 9 3.37 13.13 -10.98
N PHE A 10 2.36 12.72 -11.74
CA PHE A 10 1.10 12.23 -11.18
C PHE A 10 1.30 10.96 -10.33
N GLU A 11 2.07 9.98 -10.81
CA GLU A 11 2.33 8.74 -10.07
C GLU A 11 2.99 9.03 -8.70
N ARG A 12 3.93 9.98 -8.66
CA ARG A 12 4.59 10.39 -7.41
C ARG A 12 3.63 11.11 -6.48
N PHE A 13 2.85 12.07 -7.00
CA PHE A 13 1.83 12.77 -6.22
C PHE A 13 0.83 11.78 -5.61
N TRP A 14 0.24 10.93 -6.45
CA TRP A 14 -0.71 9.90 -6.05
C TRP A 14 -0.13 9.00 -4.95
N HIS A 15 1.08 8.48 -5.15
CA HIS A 15 1.73 7.62 -4.17
C HIS A 15 1.94 8.30 -2.82
N TRP A 16 2.51 9.51 -2.79
CA TRP A 16 2.81 10.22 -1.54
C TRP A 16 1.56 10.69 -0.82
N THR A 17 0.53 11.15 -1.54
CA THR A 17 -0.76 11.48 -0.95
C THR A 17 -1.42 10.23 -0.36
N GLN A 18 -1.38 9.10 -1.08
CA GLN A 18 -1.89 7.83 -0.58
C GLN A 18 -1.14 7.37 0.67
N ALA A 19 0.19 7.44 0.66
CA ALA A 19 1.00 7.06 1.82
C ALA A 19 0.64 7.90 3.05
N LEU A 20 0.56 9.23 2.89
CA LEU A 20 0.13 10.13 3.98
C LEU A 20 -1.24 9.75 4.53
N LEU A 21 -2.22 9.50 3.67
CA LEU A 21 -3.58 9.11 4.10
C LEU A 21 -3.58 7.78 4.84
N ILE A 22 -2.82 6.78 4.38
CA ILE A 22 -2.68 5.49 5.07
C ILE A 22 -2.07 5.68 6.47
N PHE A 23 -1.04 6.53 6.61
CA PHE A 23 -0.46 6.81 7.93
C PHE A 23 -1.45 7.55 8.85
N VAL A 24 -2.24 8.49 8.33
CA VAL A 24 -3.30 9.17 9.11
C VAL A 24 -4.36 8.17 9.55
N LEU A 25 -4.77 7.25 8.68
CA LEU A 25 -5.73 6.18 9.00
C LEU A 25 -5.19 5.22 10.06
N LEU A 26 -3.94 4.78 9.95
CA LEU A 26 -3.30 3.94 10.97
C LEU A 26 -3.21 4.67 12.31
N PHE A 27 -2.74 5.92 12.29
CA PHE A 27 -2.63 6.74 13.49
C PHE A 27 -4.00 6.87 14.17
N THR A 28 -4.98 7.45 13.48
CA THR A 28 -6.34 7.62 14.04
C THR A 28 -7.00 6.29 14.42
N GLY A 29 -6.74 5.20 13.69
CA GLY A 29 -7.23 3.86 14.02
C GLY A 29 -6.72 3.35 15.38
N PHE A 30 -5.43 3.54 15.68
CA PHE A 30 -4.88 3.22 17.00
C PHE A 30 -5.46 4.08 18.13
N ALA A 31 -5.75 5.36 17.84
CA ALA A 31 -6.42 6.24 18.80
C ALA A 31 -7.87 5.77 19.07
N ILE A 32 -8.61 5.38 18.04
CA ILE A 32 -9.98 4.82 18.15
C ILE A 32 -9.96 3.50 18.94
N HIS A 33 -8.96 2.66 18.73
CA HIS A 33 -8.77 1.41 19.47
C HIS A 33 -8.32 1.65 20.93
N GLY A 34 -8.00 2.88 21.33
CA GLY A 34 -7.56 3.21 22.69
C GLY A 34 -6.12 2.80 23.01
N SER A 35 -5.27 2.56 22.00
CA SER A 35 -3.86 2.22 22.21
C SER A 35 -3.04 3.38 22.79
N TYR A 36 -3.51 4.61 22.61
CA TYR A 36 -2.94 5.81 23.21
C TYR A 36 -4.01 6.93 23.26
N ASP A 37 -3.79 7.94 24.11
CA ASP A 37 -4.74 9.05 24.35
C ASP A 37 -4.16 10.41 23.93
N VAL A 38 -3.79 10.54 22.65
CA VAL A 38 -3.22 11.77 22.08
C VAL A 38 -4.31 12.70 21.53
N MET A 39 -5.51 12.18 21.28
CA MET A 39 -6.66 12.94 20.80
C MET A 39 -7.98 12.36 21.29
N ARG A 40 -8.99 13.22 21.41
CA ARG A 40 -10.34 12.81 21.78
C ARG A 40 -10.91 11.82 20.77
N PHE A 41 -11.62 10.80 21.26
CA PHE A 41 -12.23 9.75 20.42
C PHE A 41 -13.06 10.32 19.25
N SER A 42 -13.91 11.32 19.50
CA SER A 42 -14.73 11.94 18.45
C SER A 42 -13.89 12.58 17.34
N THR A 43 -12.77 13.19 17.69
CA THR A 43 -11.83 13.79 16.73
C THR A 43 -11.11 12.69 15.95
N ALA A 44 -10.69 11.61 16.61
CA ALA A 44 -10.07 10.47 15.95
C ALA A 44 -11.00 9.87 14.89
N VAL A 45 -12.27 9.61 15.25
CA VAL A 45 -13.29 9.07 14.33
C VAL A 45 -13.54 10.03 13.16
N GLN A 46 -13.66 11.34 13.42
CA GLN A 46 -13.89 12.33 12.37
C GLN A 46 -12.73 12.39 11.37
N VAL A 47 -11.49 12.47 11.87
CA VAL A 47 -10.30 12.52 11.03
C VAL A 47 -10.11 11.21 10.27
N HIS A 48 -10.34 10.06 10.91
CA HIS A 48 -10.27 8.75 10.27
C HIS A 48 -11.27 8.64 9.11
N THR A 49 -12.53 9.04 9.35
CA THR A 49 -13.59 9.01 8.34
C THR A 49 -13.29 9.94 7.17
N LEU A 50 -12.82 11.17 7.46
CA LEU A 50 -12.43 12.12 6.42
C LEU A 50 -11.25 11.60 5.59
N ALA A 51 -10.24 11.02 6.23
CA ALA A 51 -9.08 10.44 5.56
C ALA A 51 -9.48 9.24 4.67
N ALA A 52 -10.43 8.41 5.13
CA ALA A 52 -10.97 7.31 4.34
C ALA A 52 -11.68 7.83 3.09
N TRP A 53 -12.56 8.83 3.21
CA TRP A 53 -13.22 9.44 2.05
C TRP A 53 -12.23 10.11 1.09
N ALA A 54 -11.24 10.82 1.62
CA ALA A 54 -10.18 11.42 0.81
C ALA A 54 -9.39 10.36 0.03
N LEU A 55 -9.14 9.19 0.64
CA LEU A 55 -8.46 8.07 -0.01
C LEU A 55 -9.32 7.46 -1.13
N ILE A 56 -10.63 7.30 -0.93
CA ILE A 56 -11.57 6.86 -1.99
C ILE A 56 -11.53 7.84 -3.17
N VAL A 57 -11.63 9.13 -2.91
CA VAL A 57 -11.59 10.16 -3.96
C VAL A 57 -10.27 10.13 -4.71
N LEU A 58 -9.15 10.02 -4.00
CA LEU A 58 -7.82 9.87 -4.61
C LEU A 58 -7.75 8.63 -5.53
N TRP A 59 -8.33 7.51 -5.10
CA TRP A 59 -8.38 6.28 -5.91
C TRP A 59 -9.22 6.42 -7.17
N ILE A 60 -10.36 7.13 -7.09
CA ILE A 60 -11.18 7.42 -8.28
C ILE A 60 -10.37 8.19 -9.31
N PHE A 61 -9.64 9.24 -8.89
CA PHE A 61 -8.75 9.99 -9.79
C PHE A 61 -7.59 9.15 -10.33
N ALA A 62 -6.99 8.30 -9.49
CA ALA A 62 -5.90 7.42 -9.90
C ALA A 62 -6.35 6.39 -10.94
N ILE A 63 -7.51 5.76 -10.72
CA ILE A 63 -8.11 4.80 -11.65
C ILE A 63 -8.40 5.50 -12.99
N PHE A 64 -9.06 6.66 -12.96
CA PHE A 64 -9.34 7.45 -14.16
C PHE A 64 -8.05 7.81 -14.93
N TRP A 65 -7.00 8.24 -14.22
CA TRP A 65 -5.71 8.57 -14.83
C TRP A 65 -5.03 7.34 -15.45
N HIS A 66 -5.03 6.19 -14.77
CA HIS A 66 -4.45 4.95 -15.30
C HIS A 66 -5.18 4.47 -16.56
N PHE A 67 -6.51 4.62 -16.62
CA PHE A 67 -7.29 4.30 -17.81
C PHE A 67 -7.00 5.25 -18.97
N THR A 68 -7.00 6.56 -18.73
CA THR A 68 -6.79 7.58 -19.78
C THR A 68 -5.36 7.61 -20.32
N THR A 69 -4.36 7.25 -19.52
CA THR A 69 -2.94 7.22 -19.94
C THR A 69 -2.45 5.87 -20.48
N GLY A 70 -3.24 4.81 -20.33
CA GLY A 70 -2.85 3.45 -20.73
C GLY A 70 -1.77 2.81 -19.85
N GLU A 71 -1.37 3.45 -18.74
CA GLU A 71 -0.36 2.95 -17.80
C GLU A 71 -0.81 1.66 -17.09
N TRP A 72 -2.11 1.35 -17.10
CA TRP A 72 -2.66 0.08 -16.59
C TRP A 72 -1.99 -1.16 -17.21
N ARG A 73 -1.49 -1.06 -18.47
CA ARG A 73 -0.80 -2.15 -19.18
C ARG A 73 0.48 -2.60 -18.48
N GLN A 74 1.08 -1.77 -17.63
CA GLN A 74 2.27 -2.11 -16.84
C GLN A 74 1.96 -3.05 -15.67
N TYR A 75 0.69 -3.22 -15.30
CA TYR A 75 0.27 -4.01 -14.15
C TYR A 75 -0.19 -5.44 -14.51
N ILE A 76 0.03 -5.89 -15.75
CA ILE A 76 -0.29 -7.26 -16.19
C ILE A 76 0.74 -8.23 -15.58
N PRO A 77 0.33 -9.17 -14.70
CA PRO A 77 1.27 -10.00 -13.96
C PRO A 77 1.90 -11.10 -14.83
N THR A 78 3.20 -11.33 -14.65
CA THR A 78 3.95 -12.50 -15.14
C THR A 78 4.45 -13.33 -13.95
N ARG A 79 4.40 -14.67 -14.04
CA ARG A 79 4.64 -15.61 -12.92
C ARG A 79 6.10 -16.08 -12.75
N ASP A 80 7.02 -15.64 -13.61
CA ASP A 80 8.38 -16.18 -13.66
C ASP A 80 9.30 -15.61 -12.55
N GLY A 81 10.01 -16.51 -11.84
CA GLY A 81 11.13 -16.14 -10.96
C GLY A 81 10.83 -15.88 -9.48
N LEU A 82 9.64 -16.25 -8.98
CA LEU A 82 9.20 -15.96 -7.61
C LEU A 82 10.11 -16.58 -6.52
N PHE A 83 10.50 -17.85 -6.69
CA PHE A 83 11.31 -18.58 -5.70
C PHE A 83 12.72 -17.99 -5.55
N ALA A 84 13.36 -17.62 -6.67
CA ALA A 84 14.70 -17.01 -6.67
C ALA A 84 14.75 -15.69 -5.91
N VAL A 85 13.66 -14.91 -5.96
CA VAL A 85 13.59 -13.59 -5.30
C VAL A 85 13.27 -13.72 -3.82
N MET A 86 12.44 -14.70 -3.42
CA MET A 86 12.24 -15.02 -2.00
C MET A 86 13.56 -15.43 -1.34
N HIS A 87 14.32 -16.33 -1.95
CA HIS A 87 15.63 -16.75 -1.44
C HIS A 87 16.64 -15.58 -1.37
N TYR A 88 16.61 -14.68 -2.36
CA TYR A 88 17.44 -13.48 -2.35
C TYR A 88 17.18 -12.60 -1.13
N TYR A 89 15.92 -12.23 -0.86
CA TYR A 89 15.60 -11.35 0.27
C TYR A 89 15.83 -11.99 1.63
N LEU A 90 15.66 -13.32 1.74
CA LEU A 90 15.86 -14.05 3.00
C LEU A 90 17.33 -14.30 3.33
N VAL A 91 18.16 -14.60 2.32
CA VAL A 91 19.54 -15.08 2.51
C VAL A 91 20.53 -14.32 1.62
N GLY A 92 20.20 -14.14 0.34
CA GLY A 92 21.08 -13.54 -0.66
C GLY A 92 21.52 -12.09 -0.36
N THR A 93 20.67 -11.29 0.28
CA THR A 93 21.00 -9.90 0.66
C THR A 93 22.15 -9.83 1.66
N PHE A 94 22.23 -10.80 2.58
CA PHE A 94 23.27 -10.84 3.60
C PHE A 94 24.59 -11.47 3.10
N THR A 95 24.53 -12.21 1.99
CA THR A 95 25.71 -12.84 1.37
C THR A 95 26.28 -12.03 0.21
N GLY A 96 25.74 -10.84 -0.08
CA GLY A 96 26.20 -9.97 -1.17
C GLY A 96 25.88 -10.51 -2.57
N ALA A 97 24.90 -11.42 -2.69
CA ALA A 97 24.51 -11.96 -3.98
C ALA A 97 24.01 -10.84 -4.92
N ALA A 98 24.19 -11.02 -6.22
CA ALA A 98 23.58 -10.13 -7.21
C ALA A 98 22.05 -10.34 -7.21
N HIS A 99 21.28 -9.25 -7.23
CA HIS A 99 19.82 -9.34 -7.26
C HIS A 99 19.38 -10.10 -8.54
N PRO A 100 18.62 -11.21 -8.43
CA PRO A 100 18.35 -12.12 -9.55
C PRO A 100 17.43 -11.53 -10.63
N TYR A 101 16.87 -10.35 -10.38
CA TYR A 101 16.00 -9.63 -11.29
C TYR A 101 16.53 -8.22 -11.56
N LYS A 102 16.77 -7.88 -12.83
CA LYS A 102 17.13 -6.52 -13.25
C LYS A 102 15.87 -5.69 -13.43
N LYS A 103 15.78 -4.54 -12.75
CA LYS A 103 14.69 -3.57 -12.95
C LYS A 103 14.79 -3.01 -14.38
N THR A 104 13.67 -2.96 -15.08
CA THR A 104 13.56 -2.28 -16.38
C THR A 104 12.32 -1.38 -16.35
N SER A 105 12.21 -0.40 -17.27
CA SER A 105 11.03 0.46 -17.38
C SER A 105 9.71 -0.29 -17.55
N ARG A 106 9.77 -1.53 -18.05
CA ARG A 106 8.63 -2.45 -18.21
C ARG A 106 8.40 -3.39 -17.03
N ALA A 107 9.38 -3.57 -16.13
CA ALA A 107 9.30 -4.46 -14.97
C ALA A 107 9.90 -3.77 -13.73
N LYS A 108 9.13 -2.83 -13.17
CA LYS A 108 9.54 -1.96 -12.07
C LYS A 108 9.62 -2.67 -10.71
N HIS A 109 9.04 -3.87 -10.56
CA HIS A 109 8.87 -4.55 -9.26
C HIS A 109 9.44 -5.97 -9.30
N ASN A 110 10.14 -6.36 -8.23
CA ASN A 110 10.63 -7.73 -8.07
C ASN A 110 9.46 -8.69 -7.72
N PRO A 111 9.60 -10.00 -7.94
CA PRO A 111 8.55 -10.98 -7.65
C PRO A 111 8.01 -11.01 -6.20
N LEU A 112 8.83 -10.77 -5.18
CA LEU A 112 8.35 -10.70 -3.78
C LEU A 112 7.47 -9.45 -3.55
N GLN A 113 7.90 -8.30 -4.07
CA GLN A 113 7.11 -7.06 -4.08
C GLN A 113 5.81 -7.29 -4.84
N ARG A 114 5.83 -7.95 -6.00
CA ARG A 114 4.61 -8.29 -6.76
C ARG A 114 3.65 -9.16 -5.93
N LEU A 115 4.16 -10.14 -5.19
CA LEU A 115 3.33 -10.98 -4.31
C LEU A 115 2.76 -10.17 -3.14
N ALA A 116 3.56 -9.32 -2.51
CA ALA A 116 3.10 -8.42 -1.46
C ALA A 116 2.01 -7.46 -1.97
N TYR A 117 2.18 -6.89 -3.17
CA TYR A 117 1.17 -6.05 -3.82
C TYR A 117 -0.08 -6.85 -4.19
N LEU A 118 0.06 -8.11 -4.62
CA LEU A 118 -1.06 -8.98 -4.92
C LEU A 118 -1.87 -9.28 -3.66
N PHE A 119 -1.21 -9.62 -2.55
CA PHE A 119 -1.84 -9.84 -1.25
C PHE A 119 -2.54 -8.56 -0.75
N PHE A 120 -1.87 -7.42 -0.81
CA PHE A 120 -2.46 -6.13 -0.50
C PHE A 120 -3.72 -5.84 -1.33
N LYS A 121 -3.67 -6.11 -2.63
CA LYS A 121 -4.76 -5.79 -3.56
C LYS A 121 -5.94 -6.75 -3.48
N LEU A 122 -5.69 -8.04 -3.29
CA LEU A 122 -6.72 -9.08 -3.32
C LEU A 122 -7.29 -9.44 -1.95
N ILE A 123 -6.54 -9.18 -0.87
CA ILE A 123 -6.93 -9.60 0.48
C ILE A 123 -7.08 -8.40 1.40
N ILE A 124 -6.01 -7.63 1.64
CA ILE A 124 -6.04 -6.53 2.62
C ILE A 124 -7.05 -5.46 2.19
N SER A 125 -6.95 -4.97 0.94
CA SER A 125 -7.78 -3.87 0.46
C SER A 125 -9.28 -4.21 0.44
N PRO A 126 -9.73 -5.36 -0.10
CA PRO A 126 -11.16 -5.69 -0.08
C PRO A 126 -11.70 -5.83 1.34
N ILE A 127 -10.95 -6.49 2.23
CA ILE A 127 -11.40 -6.73 3.60
C ILE A 127 -11.46 -5.43 4.39
N ILE A 128 -10.42 -4.58 4.34
CA ILE A 128 -10.38 -3.33 5.11
C ILE A 128 -11.49 -2.37 4.67
N TRP A 129 -11.76 -2.27 3.36
CA TRP A 129 -12.82 -1.42 2.85
C TRP A 129 -14.21 -1.98 3.12
N ALA A 130 -14.44 -3.27 2.88
CA ALA A 130 -15.75 -3.88 3.14
C ALA A 130 -16.12 -3.77 4.62
N SER A 131 -15.20 -4.15 5.51
CA SER A 131 -15.42 -4.04 6.96
C SER A 131 -15.52 -2.58 7.43
N GLY A 132 -14.71 -1.67 6.88
CA GLY A 132 -14.75 -0.25 7.24
C GLY A 132 -16.04 0.44 6.82
N LEU A 133 -16.54 0.15 5.62
CA LEU A 133 -17.82 0.66 5.14
C LEU A 133 -18.99 0.06 5.93
N LEU A 134 -18.96 -1.26 6.19
CA LEU A 134 -19.96 -1.89 7.06
C LEU A 134 -19.99 -1.22 8.43
N TYR A 135 -18.83 -0.89 9.00
CA TYR A 135 -18.75 -0.25 10.31
C TYR A 135 -19.26 1.20 10.27
N LEU A 136 -18.92 1.96 9.22
CA LEU A 136 -19.37 3.35 9.02
C LEU A 136 -20.89 3.45 8.89
N PHE A 137 -21.53 2.49 8.20
CA PHE A 137 -22.97 2.47 7.95
C PHE A 137 -23.74 1.57 8.93
N TYR A 138 -23.17 1.22 10.08
CA TYR A 138 -23.80 0.33 11.06
C TYR A 138 -25.23 0.76 11.44
N ASN A 139 -25.46 2.06 11.62
CA ASN A 139 -26.78 2.59 11.99
C ASN A 139 -27.83 2.45 10.88
N ASP A 140 -27.40 2.21 9.63
CA ASP A 140 -28.26 2.07 8.46
C ASP A 140 -28.43 0.59 8.04
N TRP A 141 -27.96 -0.36 8.85
CA TRP A 141 -28.07 -1.78 8.52
C TRP A 141 -29.54 -2.23 8.49
N PRO A 142 -29.97 -2.96 7.45
CA PRO A 142 -31.29 -3.58 7.45
C PRO A 142 -31.35 -4.69 8.52
N ALA A 143 -32.55 -4.96 9.03
CA ALA A 143 -32.76 -5.97 10.09
C ALA A 143 -32.24 -7.37 9.71
N THR A 144 -32.27 -7.72 8.43
CA THR A 144 -31.71 -8.98 7.91
C THR A 144 -30.19 -9.06 8.10
N LEU A 145 -29.48 -7.94 7.88
CA LEU A 145 -28.03 -7.87 8.06
C LEU A 145 -27.67 -7.84 9.54
N ALA A 146 -28.39 -7.04 10.34
CA ALA A 146 -28.20 -6.98 11.79
C ALA A 146 -28.49 -8.32 12.50
N GLY A 147 -29.36 -9.16 11.94
CA GLY A 147 -29.60 -10.52 12.44
C GLY A 147 -28.54 -11.55 12.04
N ALA A 148 -27.76 -11.29 10.98
CA ALA A 148 -26.76 -12.22 10.43
C ALA A 148 -25.32 -11.85 10.82
N LEU A 149 -25.04 -10.57 11.04
CA LEU A 149 -23.71 -10.06 11.37
C LEU A 149 -23.73 -9.32 12.71
N GLN A 150 -22.72 -9.60 13.53
CA GLN A 150 -22.47 -8.87 14.76
C GLN A 150 -21.49 -7.73 14.49
N LEU A 151 -21.77 -6.57 15.09
CA LEU A 151 -20.91 -5.39 15.00
C LEU A 151 -19.48 -5.69 15.46
N GLU A 152 -19.35 -6.43 16.57
CA GLU A 152 -18.06 -6.85 17.13
C GLU A 152 -17.23 -7.63 16.11
N THR A 153 -17.84 -8.58 15.38
CA THR A 153 -17.14 -9.35 14.34
C THR A 153 -16.63 -8.43 13.23
N VAL A 154 -17.44 -7.47 12.78
CA VAL A 154 -17.03 -6.50 11.75
C VAL A 154 -15.86 -5.64 12.25
N ALA A 155 -15.92 -5.15 13.50
CA ALA A 155 -14.87 -4.36 14.11
C ALA A 155 -13.55 -5.16 14.26
N LEU A 156 -13.63 -6.43 14.66
CA LEU A 156 -12.45 -7.32 14.77
C LEU A 156 -11.84 -7.61 13.40
N VAL A 157 -12.66 -7.87 12.38
CA VAL A 157 -12.19 -8.07 11.00
C VAL A 157 -11.51 -6.80 10.47
N HIS A 158 -12.11 -5.63 10.70
CA HIS A 158 -11.50 -4.36 10.30
C HIS A 158 -10.15 -4.13 10.98
N THR A 159 -10.09 -4.38 12.28
CA THR A 159 -8.86 -4.25 13.08
C THR A 159 -7.79 -5.23 12.59
N GLY A 160 -8.14 -6.50 12.33
CA GLY A 160 -7.22 -7.49 11.78
C GLY A 160 -6.67 -7.09 10.40
N ALA A 161 -7.52 -6.56 9.53
CA ALA A 161 -7.10 -6.02 8.24
C ALA A 161 -6.21 -4.77 8.38
N ALA A 162 -6.47 -3.92 9.37
CA ALA A 162 -5.62 -2.76 9.67
C ALA A 162 -4.22 -3.19 10.15
N PHE A 163 -4.11 -4.24 10.97
CA PHE A 163 -2.80 -4.80 11.34
C PHE A 163 -2.09 -5.44 10.15
N ALA A 164 -2.81 -6.13 9.25
CA ALA A 164 -2.22 -6.64 8.00
C ALA A 164 -1.70 -5.48 7.12
N MET A 165 -2.42 -4.36 7.06
CA MET A 165 -1.97 -3.13 6.39
C MET A 165 -0.69 -2.57 7.04
N LEU A 166 -0.63 -2.52 8.37
CA LEU A 166 0.56 -2.08 9.09
C LEU A 166 1.78 -2.94 8.75
N VAL A 167 1.64 -4.26 8.78
CA VAL A 167 2.71 -5.19 8.40
C VAL A 167 3.15 -4.96 6.96
N PHE A 168 2.19 -4.76 6.04
CA PHE A 168 2.50 -4.42 4.65
C PHE A 168 3.30 -3.12 4.54
N VAL A 169 2.92 -2.06 5.26
CA VAL A 169 3.63 -0.77 5.27
C VAL A 169 5.06 -0.94 5.80
N ILE A 170 5.24 -1.66 6.91
CA ILE A 170 6.57 -1.95 7.48
C ILE A 170 7.44 -2.68 6.46
N ALA A 171 6.93 -3.77 5.87
CA ALA A 171 7.66 -4.54 4.86
C ALA A 171 7.96 -3.71 3.61
N HIS A 172 7.02 -2.87 3.16
CA HIS A 172 7.18 -2.00 2.00
C HIS A 172 8.30 -0.98 2.22
N VAL A 173 8.30 -0.28 3.37
CA VAL A 173 9.35 0.69 3.72
C VAL A 173 10.70 0.00 3.88
N TYR A 174 10.75 -1.16 4.55
CA TYR A 174 11.97 -1.94 4.69
C TYR A 174 12.57 -2.31 3.33
N MET A 175 11.77 -2.86 2.41
CA MET A 175 12.23 -3.20 1.06
C MET A 175 12.66 -1.96 0.25
N ALA A 176 12.06 -0.79 0.49
CA ALA A 176 12.48 0.45 -0.14
C ALA A 176 13.87 0.91 0.32
N THR A 177 14.32 0.49 1.52
CA THR A 177 15.67 0.77 2.03
C THR A 177 16.74 -0.24 1.59
N MET A 178 16.33 -1.37 0.98
CA MET A 178 17.22 -2.48 0.57
C MET A 178 17.83 -2.32 -0.84
N GLY A 179 18.16 -1.09 -1.23
CA GLY A 179 18.92 -0.85 -2.46
C GLY A 179 20.41 -0.65 -2.18
N LYS A 180 21.21 -0.28 -3.20
CA LYS A 180 22.66 -0.04 -3.05
C LYS A 180 22.99 0.97 -1.94
N THR A 181 22.10 1.94 -1.76
CA THR A 181 22.07 2.84 -0.61
C THR A 181 20.66 2.90 -0.04
N LEU A 182 20.52 3.30 1.24
CA LEU A 182 19.22 3.41 1.93
C LEU A 182 18.18 4.24 1.17
N THR A 183 18.63 5.20 0.35
CA THR A 183 17.76 6.12 -0.40
C THR A 183 17.67 5.82 -1.89
N SER A 184 18.38 4.80 -2.39
CA SER A 184 18.48 4.51 -3.83
C SER A 184 17.13 4.23 -4.49
N TYR A 185 16.20 3.54 -3.82
CA TYR A 185 14.83 3.33 -4.33
C TYR A 185 13.85 4.45 -3.96
N ILE A 186 14.18 5.28 -2.98
CA ILE A 186 13.35 6.42 -2.55
C ILE A 186 13.58 7.62 -3.49
N LYS A 187 14.83 7.83 -3.94
CA LYS A 187 15.22 8.97 -4.78
C LYS A 187 14.38 9.08 -6.06
N PRO A 188 14.13 8.01 -6.85
CA PRO A 188 13.25 8.07 -8.02
C PRO A 188 11.79 8.40 -7.67
N MET A 189 11.30 8.05 -6.47
CA MET A 189 9.95 8.40 -6.02
C MET A 189 9.81 9.88 -5.64
N ILE A 190 10.92 10.60 -5.47
CA ILE A 190 10.94 12.04 -5.25
C ILE A 190 11.21 12.76 -6.58
N THR A 191 12.30 12.40 -7.26
CA THR A 191 12.79 13.10 -8.46
C THR A 191 12.08 12.68 -9.75
N GLY A 192 11.58 11.44 -9.80
CA GLY A 192 11.06 10.78 -11.01
C GLY A 192 12.11 10.07 -11.86
N TYR A 193 13.40 10.27 -11.57
CA TYR A 193 14.50 9.80 -12.41
C TYR A 193 15.33 8.73 -11.70
N GLU A 194 15.71 7.69 -12.44
CA GLU A 194 16.70 6.69 -12.02
C GLU A 194 17.99 6.87 -12.84
N ASP A 195 19.14 6.77 -12.17
CA ASP A 195 20.46 6.92 -12.78
C ASP A 195 20.90 5.55 -13.33
N LEU A 196 21.14 5.42 -14.65
CA LEU A 196 21.43 4.13 -15.30
C LEU A 196 22.74 3.46 -14.84
N ASP A 197 23.67 4.25 -14.32
CA ASP A 197 24.98 3.79 -13.82
C ASP A 197 24.88 3.11 -12.43
N SER A 198 23.66 2.99 -11.87
CA SER A 198 23.42 2.40 -10.54
C SER A 198 23.09 0.90 -10.55
N HIS A 199 23.18 0.22 -11.70
CA HIS A 199 23.02 -1.24 -11.80
C HIS A 199 24.31 -2.00 -11.60
#